data_AF-A0A8J6P886-F1
#
_entry.id   AF-A0A8J6P886-F1
#
_cell.length_a   1.000
_cell.length_b   1.000
_cell.length_c   1.000
_cell.angle_alpha   90.00
_cell.angle_beta   90.00
_cell.angle_gamma   90.00
#
_symmetry.space_group_name_H-M   'P 1'
#
loop_
_entity.id
_entity.type
_entity.pdbx_description
1 polymer ?
#
loop_
_entity_poly.entity_id
_entity_poly.type
_entity_poly.pdbx_seq_one_letter_code
_entity_poly.pdbx_strand_id
1 'polypeptide(L)' 'MAIPYTLQTPSEKVINEIKYFAAFSALKRLLEQEKITLENCQLANVAIAEKYGVSQLHI' A
#
# COMPACT_ATOMS: atom_id res chain seq x y z
N MET A 1 12.91 -20.81 30.17
CA MET A 1 11.59 -20.91 29.50
C MET A 1 11.78 -20.50 28.05
N ALA A 2 11.68 -21.43 27.11
CA ALA A 2 11.65 -21.10 25.69
C ALA A 2 10.23 -20.66 25.35
N ILE A 3 10.02 -19.39 25.02
CA ILE A 3 8.74 -18.94 24.47
C ILE A 3 8.69 -19.50 23.04
N PRO A 4 7.73 -20.38 22.71
CA PRO A 4 7.60 -20.87 21.35
C PRO A 4 7.22 -19.68 20.45
N TYR A 5 8.18 -19.20 19.66
CA TYR A 5 7.91 -18.19 18.64
C TYR A 5 7.10 -18.87 17.54
N THR A 6 5.79 -18.76 17.61
CA THR A 6 4.91 -19.21 16.53
C THR A 6 5.08 -18.24 15.37
N LEU A 7 5.70 -18.69 14.28
CA LEU A 7 5.72 -17.94 13.02
C LEU A 7 4.30 -17.93 12.45
N GLN A 8 3.45 -17.04 12.97
CA GLN A 8 2.17 -16.77 12.36
C GLN A 8 2.45 -16.01 11.06
N THR A 9 2.28 -16.69 9.94
CA THR A 9 2.29 -16.03 8.63
C THR A 9 1.18 -14.96 8.61
N PRO A 10 1.51 -13.69 8.35
CA PRO A 10 0.49 -12.64 8.29
C PRO A 10 -0.56 -12.98 7.23
N SER A 11 -1.80 -12.58 7.48
CA SER A 11 -2.87 -12.79 6.51
C SER A 11 -2.56 -12.05 5.21
N GLU A 12 -3.08 -12.56 4.10
CA GLU A 12 -2.90 -11.94 2.78
C GLU A 12 -3.36 -10.48 2.77
N LYS A 13 -4.44 -10.16 3.49
CA LYS A 13 -4.92 -8.80 3.70
C LYS A 13 -3.83 -7.89 4.28
N VAL A 14 -3.16 -8.32 5.34
CA VAL A 14 -2.09 -7.55 5.99
C VAL A 14 -0.88 -7.40 5.05
N ILE A 15 -0.53 -8.46 4.32
CA ILE A 15 0.55 -8.39 3.32
C ILE A 15 0.23 -7.37 2.23
N ASN A 16 -1.02 -7.32 1.77
CA ASN A 16 -1.46 -6.38 0.75
C ASN A 16 -1.51 -4.94 1.26
N GLU A 17 -1.94 -4.71 2.50
CA GLU A 17 -1.87 -3.40 3.15
C GLU A 17 -0.43 -2.89 3.26
N ILE A 18 0.53 -3.77 3.62
CA ILE A 18 1.97 -3.43 3.66
C ILE A 18 2.48 -3.04 2.26
N LYS A 19 2.13 -3.83 1.23
CA LYS A 19 2.54 -3.55 -0.15
C LYS A 19 1.95 -2.23 -0.67
N TYR A 20 0.67 -1.98 -0.39
CA TYR A 20 0.01 -0.72 -0.69
C TYR A 20 0.72 0.46 -0.01
N PHE A 21 0.97 0.35 1.30
CA PHE A 21 1.62 1.41 2.06
C PHE A 21 3.02 1.74 1.52
N ALA A 22 3.81 0.72 1.17
CA ALA A 22 5.14 0.90 0.59
C ALA A 22 5.07 1.62 -0.78
N ALA A 23 4.14 1.21 -1.63
CA ALA A 23 3.94 1.82 -2.95
C ALA A 23 3.42 3.26 -2.86
N PHE A 24 2.42 3.51 -2.00
CA PHE A 24 1.90 4.86 -1.77
C PHE A 24 2.95 5.78 -1.15
N SER A 25 3.80 5.28 -0.25
CA SER A 25 4.90 6.07 0.32
C SER A 25 5.91 6.50 -0.75
N ALA A 26 6.25 5.62 -1.70
CA ALA A 26 7.10 5.98 -2.82
C ALA A 26 6.44 7.02 -3.72
N LEU A 27 5.14 6.85 -4.01
CA LEU A 27 4.35 7.80 -4.79
C LEU A 27 4.30 9.19 -4.14
N LYS A 28 4.07 9.25 -2.83
CA LYS A 28 4.07 10.50 -2.06
C LYS A 28 5.41 11.22 -2.17
N ARG A 29 6.52 10.49 -2.07
CA ARG A 29 7.87 11.08 -2.25
C ARG A 29 8.09 11.64 -3.65
N LEU A 30 7.52 11.02 -4.69
CA LEU A 30 7.59 11.56 -6.06
C LEU A 30 6.80 12.87 -6.19
N LEU A 31 5.64 12.97 -5.53
CA LEU A 31 4.84 14.19 -5.47
C LEU A 31 5.59 15.30 -4.70
N GLU A 32 6.18 15.00 -3.56
CA GLU A 32 7.01 15.93 -2.77
C GLU A 32 8.24 16.45 -3.53
N GLN A 33 8.74 15.65 -4.48
CA GLN A 33 9.84 16.03 -5.39
C GLN A 33 9.34 16.73 -6.66
N GLU A 34 8.05 17.05 -6.76
CA GLU A 34 7.40 17.67 -7.93
C GLU A 34 7.61 16.90 -9.25
N LYS A 35 7.95 15.60 -9.16
CA LYS A 35 8.15 14.73 -10.34
C LYS A 35 6.84 14.28 -10.98
N ILE A 36 5.75 14.38 -10.23
CA ILE A 36 4.38 14.08 -10.68
C ILE A 36 3.44 15.17 -10.19
N THR A 37 2.32 15.34 -10.88
CA THR A 37 1.23 16.23 -10.45
C THR A 37 0.39 15.58 -9.36
N LEU A 38 -0.37 16.39 -8.61
CA LEU A 38 -1.33 15.90 -7.62
C LEU A 38 -2.39 14.98 -8.26
N GLU A 39 -2.88 15.33 -9.44
CA GLU A 39 -3.86 14.52 -10.19
C GLU A 39 -3.30 13.14 -10.54
N ASN A 40 -2.08 13.08 -11.09
CA ASN A 40 -1.41 11.82 -11.40
C ASN A 40 -1.13 10.99 -10.13
N CYS A 41 -0.82 11.65 -9.01
CA CYS A 41 -0.68 10.99 -7.71
C CYS A 41 -2.00 10.37 -7.25
N GLN A 42 -3.14 11.06 -7.40
CA GLN A 42 -4.45 10.54 -7.02
C GLN A 42 -4.85 9.33 -7.87
N LEU A 43 -4.70 9.41 -9.19
CA LEU A 43 -4.98 8.30 -10.12
C LEU A 43 -4.10 7.09 -9.82
N ALA A 44 -2.80 7.30 -9.62
CA ALA A 44 -1.88 6.22 -9.28
C ALA A 44 -2.21 5.60 -7.91
N ASN A 45 -2.61 6.41 -6.92
CA ASN A 45 -3.01 5.90 -5.62
C ASN A 45 -4.24 4.98 -5.71
N VAL A 46 -5.26 5.36 -6.48
CA VAL A 46 -6.44 4.51 -6.74
C VAL A 46 -6.02 3.19 -7.39
N ALA A 47 -5.22 3.24 -8.45
CA ALA A 47 -4.76 2.02 -9.14
C ALA A 47 -3.92 1.11 -8.22
N ILE A 48 -3.10 1.68 -7.33
CA ILE A 48 -2.32 0.91 -6.33
C ILE A 48 -3.26 0.29 -5.27
N ALA A 49 -4.29 1.02 -4.83
CA ALA A 49 -5.28 0.53 -3.87
C ALA A 49 -6.10 -0.64 -4.44
N GLU A 50 -6.52 -0.53 -5.70
CA GLU A 50 -7.23 -1.60 -6.42
C GLU A 50 -6.34 -2.82 -6.63
N LYS A 51 -5.09 -2.62 -7.08
CA LYS A 51 -4.11 -3.69 -7.31
C LYS A 51 -3.88 -4.55 -6.08
N TYR A 52 -3.86 -3.95 -4.89
CA TYR A 52 -3.66 -4.67 -3.63
C TYR A 52 -4.98 -4.96 -2.90
N GLY A 53 -6.13 -4.62 -3.46
CA GLY A 53 -7.43 -4.83 -2.81
C GLY A 53 -7.58 -4.11 -1.47
N VAL A 54 -6.89 -2.99 -1.27
CA VAL A 54 -6.90 -2.19 -0.04
C VAL A 54 -8.06 -1.18 -0.04
N SER A 55 -8.53 -0.78 -1.22
CA SER A 55 -9.76 -0.01 -1.37
C SER A 55 -10.78 -0.83 -2.15
N GLN A 56 -11.91 -1.11 -1.51
CA GLN A 56 -13.15 -1.41 -2.21
C GLN A 56 -13.81 -0.07 -2.51
N LEU A 57 -13.40 0.57 -3.61
CA LEU A 57 -14.23 1.62 -4.18
C LEU A 57 -15.53 0.93 -4.65
N HIS A 58 -16.55 0.91 -3.80
CA HIS A 58 -17.93 0.71 -4.23
C HIS A 58 -18.27 1.91 -5.13
N ILE A 59 -18.00 1.77 -6.41
CA ILE A 59 -18.56 2.62 -7.47
C ILE A 59 -19.76 1.87 -8.04
#